data_AF-A0A968P0G1-F1
#
_entry.id   AF-A0A968P0G1-F1
#
_cell.length_a   1.000
_cell.length_b   1.000
_cell.length_c   1.000
_cell.angle_alpha   90.00
_cell.angle_beta   90.00
_cell.angle_gamma   90.00
#
_symmetry.space_group_name_H-M   'P 1'
#
loop_
_entity.id
_entity.type
_entity.pdbx_description
1 polymer ?
#
loop_
_entity_poly.entity_id
_entity_poly.type
_entity_poly.pdbx_seq_one_letter_code
_entity_poly.pdbx_strand_id
1 'polypeptide(L)' 'MDKAKVYDLPTRLFHWLFAGLFIAAFAIAKLADHESAWFPHHMLLGLILFVATMLRIIWGCGRLALTPVFRHFR' A
#
# COMPACT_ATOMS: atom_id res chain seq x y z
N MET A 1 19.74 22.62 -6.90
CA MET A 1 19.06 21.85 -7.96
C MET A 1 18.63 20.53 -7.37
N ASP A 2 17.41 20.50 -6.81
CA ASP A 2 16.88 19.26 -6.22
C ASP A 2 16.62 18.26 -7.34
N LYS A 3 17.36 17.14 -7.33
CA LYS A 3 17.06 15.99 -8.18
C LYS A 3 15.73 15.41 -7.71
N ALA A 4 14.62 15.93 -8.24
CA ALA A 4 13.34 15.25 -8.15
C ALA A 4 13.53 13.87 -8.81
N LYS A 5 13.65 12.83 -7.97
CA LYS A 5 13.69 11.45 -8.42
C LYS A 5 12.31 11.15 -8.99
N VAL A 6 12.18 11.27 -10.31
CA VAL A 6 10.96 10.96 -11.07
C VAL A 6 10.44 9.56 -10.72
N TYR A 7 11.35 8.64 -10.34
CA TYR A 7 11.05 7.29 -9.86
C TYR A 7 10.43 7.20 -8.45
N ASP A 8 10.42 8.27 -7.65
CA ASP A 8 9.80 8.25 -6.32
C ASP A 8 8.28 8.53 -6.40
N LEU A 9 7.84 9.24 -7.46
CA LEU A 9 6.42 9.59 -7.69
C LEU A 9 5.49 8.36 -7.76
N PRO A 10 5.79 7.30 -8.54
CA PRO A 10 4.94 6.11 -8.61
C PRO A 10 4.81 5.40 -7.27
N THR A 11 5.92 5.26 -6.54
CA THR A 11 5.94 4.64 -5.21
C THR A 11 5.12 5.42 -4.19
N ARG A 12 5.16 6.75 -4.27
CA ARG A 12 4.40 7.63 -3.39
C ARG A 12 2.91 7.57 -3.71
N LEU A 13 2.54 7.55 -4.99
CA LEU A 13 1.15 7.36 -5.43
C LEU A 13 0.58 6.03 -4.93
N PHE A 14 1.34 4.94 -5.09
CA PHE A 14 0.94 3.62 -4.58
C PHE A 14 0.74 3.61 -3.05
N HIS A 15 1.61 4.30 -2.32
CA HIS A 15 1.47 4.41 -0.86
C HIS A 15 0.22 5.21 -0.44
N TRP A 16 -0.08 6.32 -1.12
CA TRP A 16 -1.29 7.09 -0.85
C TRP A 16 -2.57 6.35 -1.24
N LEU A 17 -2.55 5.58 -2.34
CA LEU A 17 -3.64 4.68 -2.69
C LEU A 17 -3.88 3.63 -1.61
N PHE A 18 -2.81 3.03 -1.09
CA PHE A 18 -2.88 2.09 0.03
C PHE A 18 -3.50 2.75 1.28
N ALA A 19 -3.06 3.95 1.64
CA ALA A 19 -3.61 4.68 2.78
C ALA A 19 -5.11 4.98 2.61
N GLY A 20 -5.54 5.39 1.40
CA GLY A 20 -6.94 5.63 1.09
C GLY A 20 -7.79 4.36 1.19
N LEU A 21 -7.32 3.24 0.62
CA LEU A 21 -7.98 1.94 0.71
C LEU A 21 -8.11 1.47 2.17
N PHE A 22 -7.07 1.69 2.98
CA PHE A 22 -7.07 1.33 4.40
C PHE A 22 -8.10 2.15 5.19
N ILE A 23 -8.13 3.47 4.99
CA ILE A 23 -9.10 4.36 5.64
C ILE A 23 -10.53 3.96 5.24
N ALA A 24 -10.77 3.69 3.95
CA ALA A 24 -12.08 3.24 3.48
C ALA A 24 -12.51 1.91 4.11
N ALA A 25 -11.63 0.91 4.12
CA ALA A 25 -11.91 -0.40 4.73
C ALA A 25 -12.17 -0.27 6.24
N PHE A 26 -11.40 0.56 6.94
CA PHE A 26 -11.56 0.81 8.37
C PHE A 26 -12.85 1.57 8.68
N ALA A 27 -13.19 2.59 7.88
CA ALA A 27 -14.42 3.34 8.03
C ALA A 27 -15.65 2.44 7.86
N ILE A 28 -15.67 1.58 6.84
CA ILE A 28 -16.78 0.61 6.66
C ILE A 28 -16.85 -0.34 7.85
N ALA A 29 -15.73 -0.88 8.33
CA ALA A 29 -15.73 -1.78 9.48
C ALA A 29 -16.24 -1.13 10.79
N LYS A 30 -16.02 0.19 10.96
CA LYS A 30 -16.36 0.90 12.19
C LYS A 30 -17.70 1.62 12.14
N LEU A 31 -18.14 2.04 10.97
CA LEU A 31 -19.32 2.88 10.78
C LEU A 31 -20.48 2.15 10.09
N ALA A 32 -20.21 1.12 9.30
CA ALA A 32 -21.25 0.36 8.62
C ALA A 32 -21.73 -0.81 9.49
N ASP A 33 -23.03 -1.05 9.46
CA ASP A 33 -23.65 -2.20 10.11
C ASP A 33 -23.36 -3.51 9.34
N HIS A 34 -23.36 -4.64 10.04
CA HIS A 34 -23.03 -5.95 9.49
C HIS A 34 -24.04 -6.44 8.45
N GLU A 35 -25.29 -5.99 8.53
CA GLU A 35 -26.34 -6.30 7.53
C GLU A 35 -26.38 -5.31 6.36
N SER A 36 -25.55 -4.26 6.39
CA SER A 36 -25.54 -3.26 5.33
C SER A 36 -24.91 -3.79 4.03
N ALA A 37 -25.44 -3.36 2.89
CA ALA A 37 -24.85 -3.65 1.56
C ALA A 37 -23.41 -3.13 1.38
N TRP A 38 -22.94 -2.26 2.29
CA TRP A 38 -21.58 -1.74 2.31
C TRP A 38 -20.59 -2.70 2.98
N PHE A 39 -21.03 -3.54 3.92
CA PHE A 39 -20.16 -4.43 4.67
C PHE A 39 -19.38 -5.44 3.79
N PRO A 40 -19.94 -6.04 2.73
CA PRO A 40 -19.16 -6.88 1.80
C PRO A 40 -17.98 -6.15 1.15
N HIS A 41 -18.08 -4.82 0.96
CA HIS A 41 -17.00 -4.03 0.40
C HIS A 41 -15.81 -3.92 1.36
N HIS A 42 -16.02 -4.00 2.68
CA HIS A 42 -14.91 -4.08 3.65
C HIS A 42 -14.01 -5.29 3.34
N MET A 43 -14.60 -6.46 3.06
CA MET A 43 -13.84 -7.67 2.78
C MET A 43 -13.09 -7.60 1.45
N LEU A 44 -13.70 -7.04 0.41
CA LEU A 44 -13.03 -6.82 -0.87
C LEU A 44 -11.85 -5.85 -0.72
N LEU A 45 -12.05 -4.72 -0.03
CA LEU A 45 -10.97 -3.75 0.23
C LEU A 45 -9.85 -4.37 1.07
N GLY A 46 -10.19 -5.19 2.06
CA GLY A 46 -9.22 -5.96 2.85
C GLY A 46 -8.37 -6.91 2.02
N LEU A 47 -8.98 -7.63 1.07
CA LEU A 47 -8.25 -8.50 0.14
C LEU A 47 -7.30 -7.71 -0.77
N ILE A 48 -7.76 -6.57 -1.31
CA ILE A 48 -6.93 -5.68 -2.14
C ILE A 48 -5.74 -5.15 -1.33
N LEU A 49 -5.96 -4.72 -0.08
CA LEU A 49 -4.90 -4.27 0.82
C LEU A 49 -3.89 -5.37 1.12
N PHE A 50 -4.36 -6.60 1.35
CA PHE A 50 -3.49 -7.75 1.59
C PHE A 50 -2.58 -8.01 0.38
N VAL A 51 -3.14 -8.10 -0.82
CA VAL A 51 -2.38 -8.31 -2.06
C VAL A 51 -1.40 -7.15 -2.32
N ALA A 52 -1.85 -5.90 -2.15
CA ALA A 52 -1.01 -4.72 -2.29
C ALA A 52 0.18 -4.72 -1.30
N THR A 53 -0.05 -5.17 -0.06
CA THR A 53 1.00 -5.32 0.96
C THR A 53 1.97 -6.43 0.60
N MET A 54 1.49 -7.59 0.14
CA MET A 54 2.36 -8.69 -0.32
C MET A 54 3.26 -8.24 -1.47
N LEU A 55 2.70 -7.57 -2.48
CA LEU A 55 3.47 -6.98 -3.58
C LEU A 55 4.52 -5.98 -3.06
N ARG A 56 4.17 -5.19 -2.05
CA ARG A 56 5.08 -4.21 -1.44
C ARG A 56 6.25 -4.88 -0.73
N ILE A 57 5.99 -5.96 0.01
CA ILE A 57 7.01 -6.77 0.68
C ILE A 57 7.94 -7.41 -0.37
N ILE A 58 7.37 -8.01 -1.42
CA ILE A 58 8.15 -8.63 -2.50
C ILE A 58 9.06 -7.60 -3.19
N TRP A 59 8.56 -6.40 -3.49
CA TRP A 59 9.39 -5.34 -4.06
C TRP A 59 10.47 -4.87 -3.08
N GLY A 60 10.14 -4.70 -1.80
CA GLY A 60 11.09 -4.36 -0.74
C GLY A 60 12.24 -5.37 -0.65
N CYS A 61 11.91 -6.66 -0.63
CA CYS A 61 12.88 -7.76 -0.60
C CYS A 61 13.65 -7.91 -1.91
N GLY A 62 13.01 -7.73 -3.08
CA GLY A 62 13.67 -7.77 -4.39
C GLY A 62 14.72 -6.67 -4.56
N ARG A 63 14.51 -5.50 -3.93
CA ARG A 63 15.53 -4.46 -3.82
C ARG A 63 16.74 -4.92 -2.99
N LEU A 64 16.52 -5.69 -1.93
CA LEU A 64 17.58 -6.29 -1.11
C LEU A 64 18.34 -7.42 -1.84
N ALA A 65 17.66 -8.16 -2.71
CA ALA A 65 18.23 -9.33 -3.40
C ALA A 65 19.03 -9.01 -4.67
N LEU A 66 18.78 -7.86 -5.32
CA LEU A 66 19.40 -7.51 -6.62
C LEU A 66 20.33 -6.27 -6.58
N THR A 67 20.53 -5.63 -5.42
CA THR A 67 21.44 -4.48 -5.32
C THR A 67 22.41 -4.57 -4.13
N PRO A 68 23.74 -4.67 -4.35
CA PRO A 68 24.75 -4.52 -3.29
C PRO A 68 24.91 -3.05 -2.83
N VAL A 69 24.05 -2.14 -3.29
CA VAL A 69 24.17 -0.68 -3.12
C VAL A 69 23.62 -0.17 -1.77
N PHE A 70 22.93 -1.01 -0.99
CA PHE A 70 22.42 -0.63 0.34
C PHE A 70 23.49 -0.48 1.44
N ARG A 71 24.79 -0.53 1.10
CA ARG A 71 25.87 -0.24 2.07
C ARG A 71 26.04 1.26 2.36
N HIS A 72 25.51 2.18 1.54
CA HIS A 72 25.98 3.57 1.56
C HIS A 72 24.95 4.66 1.88
N PHE A 73 23.75 4.31 2.33
CA PHE A 73 22.78 5.30 2.81
C PHE A 73 22.28 4.90 4.20
N ARG A 74 23.19 5.08 5.17
CA ARG A 74 22.86 5.59 6.50
C ARG A 74 22.66 7.10 6.38
#